data_AF-A0AB74UA38-F1
#
_entry.id   AF-A0AB74UA38-F1
#
_cell.length_a   1.000
_cell.length_b   1.000
_cell.length_c   1.000
_cell.angle_alpha   90.00
_cell.angle_beta   90.00
_cell.angle_gamma   90.00
#
_symmetry.space_group_name_H-M   'P 1'
#
loop_
_entity.id
_entity.type
_entity.pdbx_description
1 polymer ?
#
loop_
_entity_poly.entity_id
_entity_poly.type
_entity_poly.pdbx_seq_one_letter_code
_entity_poly.pdbx_strand_id
1 'polypeptide(L)'
;MLRFWVPLTALIAFSAYTAYAIATSDQSLSAFAGELMRKPTTALVVFDVYLALLMLAVWMFFDARRRGHGPGYLLVFYVITFCFGSAGPLAYLTLRGWRDWRAQRRRPLS
;
A
#
# COMPACT_ATOMS: atom_id res chain seq x y z
N MET A 1 -15.27 -10.73 -7.32
CA MET A 1 -14.33 -10.06 -8.26
C MET A 1 -14.00 -8.63 -7.85
N LEU A 2 -14.95 -7.85 -7.31
CA LEU A 2 -14.72 -6.46 -6.88
C LEU A 2 -13.52 -6.29 -5.91
N ARG A 3 -13.36 -7.25 -4.96
CA ARG A 3 -12.23 -7.32 -4.00
C ARG A 3 -10.84 -7.40 -4.63
N PHE A 4 -10.75 -7.73 -5.91
CA PHE A 4 -9.51 -7.74 -6.69
C PHE A 4 -9.41 -6.47 -7.56
N TRP A 5 -10.48 -6.15 -8.29
CA TRP A 5 -10.46 -5.06 -9.26
C TRP A 5 -10.30 -3.68 -8.62
N VAL A 6 -11.00 -3.40 -7.52
CA VAL A 6 -10.92 -2.09 -6.84
C VAL A 6 -9.50 -1.76 -6.37
N PRO A 7 -8.82 -2.62 -5.58
CA PRO A 7 -7.45 -2.31 -5.16
C PRO A 7 -6.48 -2.32 -6.34
N LEU A 8 -6.71 -3.12 -7.39
CA LEU A 8 -5.85 -3.13 -8.57
C LEU A 8 -5.95 -1.81 -9.35
N THR A 9 -7.16 -1.31 -9.61
CA THR A 9 -7.34 -0.05 -10.33
C THR A 9 -6.78 1.12 -9.54
N ALA A 10 -6.98 1.13 -8.22
CA ALA A 10 -6.40 2.12 -7.34
C ALA A 10 -4.87 2.04 -7.32
N LEU A 11 -4.29 0.83 -7.30
CA LEU A 11 -2.85 0.62 -7.37
C LEU A 11 -2.27 1.17 -8.67
N ILE A 12 -2.87 0.84 -9.82
CA ILE A 12 -2.41 1.31 -11.13
C ILE A 12 -2.49 2.83 -11.20
N ALA A 13 -3.62 3.43 -10.83
CA ALA A 13 -3.80 4.88 -10.86
C ALA A 13 -2.83 5.60 -9.93
N PHE A 14 -2.70 5.14 -8.69
CA PHE A 14 -1.79 5.71 -7.70
C PHE A 14 -0.32 5.59 -8.16
N SER A 15 0.12 4.39 -8.56
CA SER A 15 1.49 4.18 -9.03
C SER A 15 1.81 4.96 -10.31
N ALA A 16 0.88 5.07 -11.24
CA ALA A 16 1.06 5.88 -12.45
C ALA A 16 1.25 7.36 -12.09
N TYR A 17 0.43 7.90 -11.20
CA TYR A 17 0.56 9.27 -10.73
C TYR A 17 1.86 9.49 -9.94
N THR A 18 2.24 8.55 -9.07
CA THR A 18 3.52 8.62 -8.35
C THR A 18 4.70 8.62 -9.31
N ALA A 19 4.70 7.73 -10.31
CA ALA A 19 5.76 7.68 -11.32
C ALA A 19 5.83 8.97 -12.14
N TYR A 20 4.68 9.49 -12.58
CA TYR A 20 4.59 10.78 -13.25
C TYR A 20 5.16 11.91 -12.39
N ALA A 21 4.71 12.04 -11.14
CA ALA A 21 5.15 13.09 -10.23
C ALA A 21 6.66 13.04 -9.96
N ILE A 22 7.23 11.83 -9.79
CA ILE A 22 8.68 11.65 -9.62
C ILE A 22 9.42 12.00 -10.92
N ALA A 23 8.92 11.58 -12.08
CA ALA A 23 9.57 11.83 -13.36
C ALA A 23 9.55 13.30 -13.79
N THR A 24 8.54 14.06 -13.39
CA THR A 24 8.43 15.50 -13.69
C THR A 24 8.95 16.40 -12.57
N SER A 25 9.44 15.84 -11.47
CA SER A 25 9.93 16.62 -10.34
C SER A 25 11.38 17.05 -10.57
N ASP A 26 11.62 18.36 -10.59
CA ASP A 26 12.97 18.94 -10.64
C ASP A 26 13.75 18.73 -9.32
N GLN A 27 13.04 18.40 -8.24
CA GLN A 27 13.63 18.17 -6.93
C GLN A 27 13.69 16.69 -6.58
N SER A 28 14.68 16.33 -5.76
CA SER A 28 14.79 14.97 -5.22
C SER A 28 13.68 14.69 -4.19
N LEU A 29 13.36 13.41 -4.00
CA LEU A 29 12.35 12.97 -3.04
C LEU A 29 12.67 13.42 -1.60
N SER A 30 13.96 13.40 -1.23
CA SER A 30 14.43 13.84 0.09
C SER A 30 14.34 15.35 0.27
N ALA A 31 14.60 16.13 -0.79
CA ALA A 31 14.42 17.58 -0.77
C ALA A 31 12.94 17.95 -0.57
N PHE A 32 12.04 17.29 -1.32
CA PHE A 32 10.60 17.44 -1.15
C PHE A 32 10.17 17.10 0.29
N ALA A 33 10.58 15.94 0.82
CA ALA A 33 10.26 15.57 2.20
C ALA A 33 10.77 16.58 3.24
N GLY A 34 11.98 17.10 3.04
CA GLY A 34 12.54 18.16 3.89
C GLY A 34 11.71 19.44 3.84
N GLU A 35 11.20 19.82 2.67
CA GLU A 35 10.32 20.98 2.52
C GLU A 35 8.98 20.78 3.23
N LEU A 36 8.37 19.59 3.14
CA LEU A 36 7.14 19.28 3.89
C LEU A 36 7.34 19.42 5.40
N MET A 37 8.50 19.00 5.92
CA MET A 37 8.77 19.07 7.35
C MET A 37 9.10 20.49 7.84
N ARG A 38 9.55 21.39 6.95
CA ARG A 38 9.87 22.78 7.31
C ARG A 38 8.64 23.63 7.60
N LYS A 39 7.50 23.32 7.00
CA LYS A 39 6.24 24.04 7.25
C LYS A 39 5.38 23.23 8.24
N PRO A 40 5.02 23.79 9.40
CA PRO A 40 4.26 23.06 10.43
C PRO A 40 2.95 22.45 9.93
N THR A 41 2.26 23.14 9.02
CA THR A 41 0.97 22.69 8.46
C THR A 41 1.11 21.45 7.57
N THR A 42 2.15 21.37 6.75
CA THR A 42 2.41 20.19 5.92
C THR A 42 3.03 19.06 6.72
N ALA A 43 3.84 19.38 7.74
CA ALA A 43 4.37 18.38 8.66
C ALA A 43 3.26 17.59 9.38
N LEU A 44 2.18 18.27 9.79
CA LEU A 44 1.01 17.60 10.39
C LEU A 44 0.41 16.53 9.46
N VAL A 45 0.29 16.84 8.17
CA VAL A 45 -0.21 15.88 7.15
C VAL A 45 0.76 14.70 7.00
N VAL A 46 2.08 14.95 7.02
CA VAL A 46 3.08 13.87 6.99
C VAL A 46 2.90 12.94 8.19
N PHE A 47 2.79 13.49 9.40
CA PHE A 47 2.57 12.69 10.61
C PHE A 47 1.28 11.86 10.52
N ASP A 48 0.19 12.47 10.08
CA ASP A 48 -1.09 11.77 9.90
C ASP A 48 -0.97 10.61 8.90
N VAL A 49 -0.31 10.84 7.76
CA VAL A 49 -0.05 9.80 6.76
C VAL A 49 0.77 8.66 7.37
N TYR A 50 1.88 8.94 8.05
CA TYR A 50 2.70 7.88 8.66
C TYR A 50 1.96 7.12 9.76
N LEU A 51 1.10 7.79 10.54
CA LEU A 51 0.24 7.12 11.51
C LEU A 51 -0.77 6.20 10.82
N ALA A 52 -1.40 6.65 9.73
CA ALA A 52 -2.29 5.82 8.93
C ALA A 52 -1.56 4.62 8.31
N LEU A 53 -0.33 4.81 7.80
CA LEU A 53 0.50 3.71 7.29
C LEU A 53 0.85 2.70 8.37
N LEU A 54 1.14 3.15 9.60
CA LEU A 54 1.38 2.27 10.74
C LEU A 54 0.13 1.46 11.09
N MET A 55 -1.04 2.10 11.12
CA MET A 55 -2.31 1.40 11.34
C MET A 55 -2.57 0.34 10.25
N LEU A 56 -2.31 0.68 8.98
CA LEU A 56 -2.41 -0.26 7.86
C LEU A 56 -1.40 -1.41 7.99
N ALA A 57 -0.16 -1.14 8.42
CA ALA A 57 0.84 -2.16 8.66
C ALA A 57 0.41 -3.14 9.77
N VAL A 58 -0.08 -2.61 10.90
CA VAL A 58 -0.63 -3.42 11.99
C VAL A 58 -1.82 -4.26 11.52
N TRP A 59 -2.72 -3.68 10.74
CA TRP A 59 -3.84 -4.42 10.15
C TRP A 59 -3.36 -5.55 9.22
N MET A 60 -2.40 -5.27 8.33
CA MET A 60 -1.81 -6.27 7.43
C MET A 60 -1.17 -7.41 8.23
N PHE A 61 -0.48 -7.10 9.34
CA PHE A 61 0.09 -8.11 10.23
C PHE A 61 -0.95 -9.11 10.72
N PHE A 62 -2.03 -8.61 11.32
CA PHE A 62 -3.08 -9.47 11.87
C PHE A 62 -3.84 -10.21 10.77
N ASP A 63 -4.13 -9.58 9.63
CA ASP A 63 -4.82 -10.25 8.51
C ASP A 63 -3.96 -11.36 7.89
N ALA A 64 -2.66 -11.12 7.67
CA ALA A 64 -1.75 -12.12 7.12
C ALA A 64 -1.56 -13.30 8.08
N ARG A 65 -1.43 -13.03 9.39
CA ARG A 65 -1.31 -14.07 10.41
C ARG A 65 -2.56 -14.95 10.50
N ARG A 66 -3.76 -14.35 10.41
CA ARG A 66 -5.04 -15.09 10.32
C ARG A 66 -5.14 -15.98 9.07
N ARG A 67 -4.42 -15.64 8.01
CA ARG A 67 -4.40 -16.37 6.73
C ARG A 67 -3.24 -17.37 6.61
N GLY A 68 -2.45 -17.55 7.67
CA GLY A 68 -1.31 -18.47 7.68
C GLY A 68 -0.09 -17.99 6.91
N HIS A 69 0.02 -16.69 6.59
CA HIS A 69 1.21 -16.13 5.97
C HIS A 69 2.29 -15.79 7.00
N GLY A 70 3.54 -16.11 6.68
CA GLY A 70 4.70 -15.80 7.52
C GLY A 70 5.15 -14.34 7.45
N PRO A 71 6.01 -13.89 8.38
CA PRO A 71 6.47 -12.50 8.46
C PRO A 71 7.28 -12.05 7.23
N GLY A 72 8.01 -12.95 6.57
CA GLY A 72 8.74 -12.64 5.33
C GLY A 72 7.83 -12.20 4.18
N TYR A 73 6.60 -12.69 4.13
CA TYR A 73 5.61 -12.25 3.14
C TYR A 73 5.22 -10.78 3.36
N LEU A 74 5.10 -10.34 4.61
CA LEU A 74 4.73 -8.96 4.96
C LEU A 74 5.86 -7.96 4.73
N LEU A 75 7.12 -8.39 4.85
CA LEU A 75 8.29 -7.53 4.72
C LEU A 75 8.26 -6.72 3.40
N VAL A 76 7.97 -7.39 2.28
CA VAL A 76 7.90 -6.74 0.96
C VAL A 76 6.82 -5.66 0.94
N PHE A 77 5.65 -5.92 1.52
CA PHE A 77 4.57 -4.94 1.57
C PHE A 77 4.92 -3.77 2.49
N TYR A 78 5.60 -4.00 3.61
CA TYR A 78 6.01 -2.94 4.52
C TYR A 78 7.04 -2.02 3.89
N VAL A 79 8.04 -2.57 3.20
CA VAL A 79 9.03 -1.75 2.47
C VAL A 79 8.31 -0.86 1.46
N ILE A 80 7.41 -1.41 0.64
CA ILE A 80 6.65 -0.62 -0.32
C ILE A 80 5.74 0.41 0.39
N THR A 81 5.14 0.05 1.53
CA THR A 81 4.25 0.94 2.30
C THR A 81 4.99 2.15 2.84
N PHE A 82 6.16 1.96 3.46
CA PHE A 82 6.89 3.07 4.06
C PHE A 82 7.68 3.91 3.03
N CYS A 83 7.95 3.37 1.84
CA CYS A 83 8.58 4.12 0.75
C CYS A 83 7.56 4.83 -0.16
N PHE A 84 6.39 4.23 -0.40
CA PHE A 84 5.43 4.70 -1.41
C PHE A 84 4.01 4.89 -0.85
N GLY A 85 3.84 4.86 0.47
CA GLY A 85 2.56 5.04 1.12
C GLY A 85 1.53 3.96 0.76
N SER A 86 0.42 4.38 0.17
CA SER A 86 -0.73 3.51 -0.12
C SER A 86 -0.45 2.39 -1.13
N ALA A 87 0.65 2.44 -1.90
CA ALA A 87 0.99 1.38 -2.86
C ALA A 87 1.14 0.00 -2.20
N GLY A 88 1.75 -0.07 -1.01
CA GLY A 88 1.98 -1.34 -0.31
C GLY A 88 0.68 -2.03 0.13
N PRO A 89 -0.23 -1.34 0.86
CA PRO A 89 -1.53 -1.88 1.24
C PRO A 89 -2.43 -2.21 0.04
N LEU A 90 -2.38 -1.41 -1.03
CA LEU A 90 -3.12 -1.68 -2.26
C LEU A 90 -2.60 -2.93 -2.98
N ALA A 91 -1.28 -3.13 -3.05
CA ALA A 91 -0.68 -4.36 -3.58
C ALA A 91 -1.06 -5.58 -2.73
N TYR A 92 -1.05 -5.44 -1.40
CA TYR A 92 -1.48 -6.49 -0.47
C TYR A 92 -2.96 -6.88 -0.71
N LEU A 93 -3.85 -5.90 -0.78
CA LEU A 93 -5.28 -6.10 -1.04
C LEU A 93 -5.53 -6.73 -2.41
N THR A 94 -4.80 -6.31 -3.43
CA THR A 94 -4.89 -6.87 -4.79
C THR A 94 -4.52 -8.36 -4.78
N LEU A 95 -3.36 -8.70 -4.22
CA LEU A 95 -2.90 -10.10 -4.18
C LEU A 95 -3.84 -10.98 -3.34
N ARG A 96 -4.31 -10.45 -2.20
CA ARG A 96 -5.32 -11.09 -1.37
C ARG A 96 -6.63 -11.33 -2.13
N GLY A 97 -7.15 -10.31 -2.82
CA GLY A 97 -8.38 -10.40 -3.60
C GLY A 97 -8.30 -11.45 -4.71
N TRP A 98 -7.13 -11.56 -5.36
CA TRP A 98 -6.87 -12.59 -6.36
C TRP A 98 -6.86 -14.00 -5.76
N ARG A 99 -6.20 -14.20 -4.62
CA ARG A 99 -6.16 -15.49 -3.90
C ARG A 99 -7.55 -15.91 -3.45
N ASP A 100 -8.33 -15.00 -2.87
CA ASP A 100 -9.70 -15.26 -2.44
C ASP A 100 -10.58 -15.70 -3.63
N TRP A 101 -10.47 -15.03 -4.78
CA TRP A 101 -11.21 -15.40 -5.99
C TRP A 101 -10.79 -16.77 -6.55
N ARG A 102 -9.48 -17.07 -6.57
CA ARG A 102 -8.99 -18.39 -7.01
C ARG A 102 -9.46 -19.51 -6.09
N ALA A 103 -9.48 -19.28 -4.77
CA ALA A 103 -9.95 -20.26 -3.81
C ALA A 103 -11.45 -20.57 -3.98
N GLN A 104 -12.27 -19.54 -4.24
CA GLN A 104 -13.71 -19.70 -4.52
C GLN A 104 -13.97 -20.52 -5.78
N ARG A 105 -13.23 -20.26 -6.87
CA ARG A 105 -13.35 -21.01 -8.12
C ARG A 105 -12.99 -22.50 -8.02
N ARG A 106 -12.22 -22.89 -7.00
CA ARG A 106 -11.76 -24.28 -6.78
C ARG A 106 -12.68 -25.09 -5.87
N ARG A 107 -13.73 -24.51 -5.29
CA ARG A 107 -14.71 -25.27 -4.52
C ARG A 107 -15.65 -26.01 -5.49
N PRO A 108 -15.72 -27.36 -5.46
CA PRO A 108 -16.73 -28.08 -6.23
C PRO A 108 -18.12 -27.68 -5.72
N LEU A 109 -19.06 -27.52 -6.66
CA LEU A 109 -20.48 -27.31 -6.34
C LEU A 109 -20.98 -28.58 -5.66
N SER A 110 -21.09 -28.54 -4.32
CA SER A 110 -21.74 -29.58 -3.50
C SER A 110 -23.24 -29.37 -3.50
#